data_AF-A0A9Q0LA86-F1
#
_entry.id   AF-A0A9Q0LA86-F1
#
_cell.length_a   1.000
_cell.length_b   1.000
_cell.length_c   1.000
_cell.angle_alpha   90.00
_cell.angle_beta   90.00
_cell.angle_gamma   90.00
#
_symmetry.space_group_name_H-M   'P 1'
#
loop_
_entity.id
_entity.type
_entity.pdbx_description
1 polymer ?
#
loop_
_entity_poly.entity_id
_entity_poly.type
_entity_poly.pdbx_seq_one_letter_code
_entity_poly.pdbx_strand_id
1 'polypeptide(L)'
;MKQIEKKINHLQKEFKKLKGKEIEEIRNELNKLKEIYYEKAKEKLKNKQKKEKEDENVSNLLLKEDKDIKKIIDLMKKYPKNEKIQENGCFGLFQISETNEKLLNEVLKDEGIIEVIINSMNNFPNNPKIEEKSISILTKISKDLKNQNKIRKLNGIETIINIMNKFWDNEEIQEKGCWTLWNIVTSNFENKVKIRELNGIELIIKAMNKFPDNEKIQHGACGAFKTYCFFQQRE
;
A
#
# COMPACT_ATOMS: atom_id res chain seq x y z
N MET A 1 28.19 -0.96 -10.54
CA MET A 1 27.89 0.31 -11.24
C MET A 1 28.67 1.48 -10.62
N LYS A 2 28.26 2.03 -9.46
CA LYS A 2 28.94 3.18 -8.84
C LYS A 2 30.46 3.03 -8.63
N GLN A 3 30.94 1.86 -8.22
CA GLN A 3 32.39 1.60 -8.07
C GLN A 3 33.14 1.58 -9.42
N ILE A 4 32.53 1.06 -10.49
CA ILE A 4 33.11 1.01 -11.84
C ILE A 4 33.15 2.41 -12.46
N GLU A 5 32.07 3.19 -12.29
CA GLU A 5 31.99 4.60 -12.70
C GLU A 5 33.08 5.45 -12.02
N LYS A 6 33.27 5.28 -10.71
CA LYS A 6 34.35 5.93 -9.97
C LYS A 6 35.72 5.57 -10.53
N LYS A 7 35.97 4.29 -10.84
CA LYS A 7 37.24 3.83 -11.41
C LYS A 7 37.48 4.36 -12.84
N ILE A 8 36.45 4.40 -13.68
CA ILE A 8 36.52 5.02 -15.03
C ILE A 8 36.87 6.50 -14.92
N ASN A 9 36.18 7.25 -14.06
CA ASN A 9 36.43 8.69 -13.87
C ASN A 9 37.83 8.99 -13.32
N HIS A 10 38.36 8.11 -12.47
CA HIS A 10 39.71 8.21 -11.95
C HIS A 10 40.77 8.00 -13.05
N LEU A 11 40.66 6.90 -13.80
CA LEU A 11 41.58 6.59 -14.91
C LEU A 11 41.54 7.65 -16.02
N GLN A 12 40.38 8.24 -16.33
CA GLN A 12 40.28 9.36 -17.27
C GLN A 12 41.04 10.61 -16.83
N LYS A 13 41.15 10.87 -15.52
CA LYS A 13 41.93 11.97 -14.97
C LYS A 13 43.43 11.69 -15.01
N GLU A 14 43.84 10.46 -14.74
CA GLU A 14 45.25 10.05 -14.83
C GLU A 14 45.76 10.05 -16.27
N PHE A 15 44.92 9.62 -17.23
CA PHE A 15 45.24 9.61 -18.66
C PHE A 15 45.69 10.98 -19.20
N LYS A 16 45.17 12.09 -18.63
CA LYS A 16 45.55 13.46 -19.03
C LYS A 16 46.97 13.86 -18.61
N LYS A 17 47.65 13.07 -17.76
CA LYS A 17 48.93 13.44 -17.13
C LYS A 17 50.15 12.68 -17.66
N LEU A 18 49.98 11.71 -18.56
CA LEU A 18 51.03 10.74 -18.92
C LEU A 18 51.49 10.88 -20.39
N LYS A 19 52.67 10.31 -20.73
CA LYS A 19 53.26 10.24 -22.09
C LYS A 19 53.93 8.87 -22.31
N GLY A 20 53.77 8.24 -23.49
CA GLY A 20 54.45 6.98 -23.85
C GLY A 20 53.65 5.70 -23.51
N LYS A 21 54.34 4.56 -23.25
CA LYS A 21 53.73 3.22 -23.06
C LYS A 21 52.64 3.15 -21.98
N GLU A 22 52.73 3.97 -20.94
CA GLU A 22 51.76 4.05 -19.82
C GLU A 22 50.35 4.49 -20.30
N ILE A 23 50.29 5.28 -21.38
CA ILE A 23 49.03 5.69 -22.01
C ILE A 23 48.30 4.47 -22.58
N GLU A 24 49.03 3.55 -23.19
CA GLU A 24 48.44 2.41 -23.90
C GLU A 24 47.87 1.36 -22.94
N GLU A 25 48.54 1.15 -21.80
CA GLU A 25 48.05 0.30 -20.71
C GLU A 25 46.77 0.87 -20.08
N ILE A 26 46.74 2.17 -19.75
CA ILE A 26 45.54 2.82 -19.20
C ILE A 26 44.41 2.83 -20.23
N ARG A 27 44.70 3.05 -21.51
CA ARG A 27 43.70 3.00 -22.59
C ARG A 27 43.07 1.61 -22.68
N ASN A 28 43.89 0.55 -22.58
CA ASN A 28 43.41 -0.83 -22.60
C ASN A 28 42.55 -1.17 -21.36
N GLU A 29 42.95 -0.73 -20.16
CA GLU A 29 42.14 -0.94 -18.95
C GLU A 29 40.83 -0.14 -19.00
N LEU A 30 40.86 1.08 -19.54
CA LEU A 30 39.65 1.90 -19.73
C LEU A 30 38.65 1.24 -20.68
N ASN A 31 39.13 0.64 -21.77
CA ASN A 31 38.28 -0.06 -22.74
C ASN A 31 37.62 -1.30 -22.11
N LYS A 32 38.40 -2.12 -21.37
CA LYS A 32 37.85 -3.28 -20.63
C LYS A 32 36.78 -2.86 -19.61
N LEU A 33 37.01 -1.79 -18.85
CA LEU A 33 36.04 -1.30 -17.87
C LEU A 33 34.76 -0.74 -18.50
N LYS A 34 34.87 -0.10 -19.67
CA LYS A 34 33.70 0.36 -20.44
C LYS A 34 32.86 -0.81 -20.96
N GLU A 35 33.48 -1.87 -21.47
CA GLU A 35 32.77 -3.08 -21.89
C GLU A 35 32.02 -3.72 -20.71
N ILE A 36 32.70 -3.88 -19.57
CA ILE A 36 32.06 -4.42 -18.35
C ILE A 36 30.89 -3.55 -17.89
N TYR A 37 31.04 -2.23 -17.95
CA TYR A 37 29.95 -1.30 -17.59
C TYR A 37 28.76 -1.46 -18.54
N TYR A 38 29.02 -1.54 -19.85
CA TYR A 38 28.01 -1.64 -20.88
C TYR A 38 27.22 -2.96 -20.79
N GLU A 39 27.90 -4.09 -20.60
CA GLU A 39 27.24 -5.38 -20.44
C GLU A 39 26.39 -5.45 -19.15
N LYS A 40 26.87 -4.89 -18.03
CA LYS A 40 26.07 -4.78 -16.80
C LYS A 40 24.85 -3.87 -16.97
N ALA A 41 24.95 -2.81 -17.77
CA ALA A 41 23.83 -1.94 -18.07
C ALA A 41 22.78 -2.66 -18.95
N LYS A 42 23.21 -3.40 -19.98
CA LYS A 42 22.35 -4.24 -20.81
C LYS A 42 21.64 -5.32 -20.01
N GLU A 43 22.35 -6.04 -19.15
CA GLU A 43 21.76 -7.09 -18.31
C GLU A 43 20.69 -6.51 -17.37
N LYS A 44 20.96 -5.35 -16.76
CA LYS A 44 19.99 -4.64 -15.92
C LYS A 44 18.75 -4.21 -16.72
N LEU A 45 18.93 -3.74 -17.95
CA LEU A 45 17.83 -3.37 -18.85
C LEU A 45 17.00 -4.60 -19.24
N LYS A 46 17.65 -5.71 -19.59
CA LYS A 46 17.01 -6.99 -19.92
C LYS A 46 16.22 -7.56 -18.74
N ASN A 47 16.76 -7.45 -17.53
CA ASN A 47 16.05 -7.86 -16.31
C ASN A 47 14.85 -6.96 -15.99
N LYS A 48 14.97 -5.64 -16.24
CA LYS A 48 13.84 -4.71 -16.12
C LYS A 48 12.73 -5.03 -17.11
N GLN A 49 13.06 -5.23 -18.39
CA GLN A 49 12.10 -5.59 -19.44
C GLN A 49 11.46 -6.96 -19.21
N LYS A 50 12.22 -7.94 -18.69
CA LYS A 50 11.69 -9.24 -18.31
C LYS A 50 10.68 -9.12 -17.17
N LYS A 51 11.01 -8.32 -16.15
CA LYS A 51 10.12 -8.03 -15.03
C LYS A 51 8.85 -7.30 -15.49
N GLU A 52 8.98 -6.30 -16.37
CA GLU A 52 7.83 -5.58 -16.95
C GLU A 52 6.91 -6.51 -17.77
N LYS A 53 7.48 -7.44 -18.57
CA LYS A 53 6.68 -8.46 -19.29
C LYS A 53 6.02 -9.47 -18.36
N GLU A 54 6.68 -9.86 -17.27
CA GLU A 54 6.08 -10.72 -16.24
C GLU A 54 4.93 -9.99 -15.53
N ASP A 55 5.12 -8.72 -15.19
CA ASP A 55 4.10 -7.87 -14.55
C ASP A 55 2.89 -7.61 -15.48
N GLU A 56 3.13 -7.46 -16.78
CA GLU A 56 2.09 -7.32 -17.82
C GLU A 56 1.31 -8.63 -18.02
N ASN A 57 1.98 -9.77 -18.09
CA ASN A 57 1.33 -11.08 -18.19
C ASN A 57 0.49 -11.41 -16.95
N VAL A 58 0.96 -11.05 -15.75
CA VAL A 58 0.18 -11.19 -14.51
C VAL A 58 -0.99 -10.21 -14.51
N SER A 59 -0.81 -8.97 -14.96
CA SER A 59 -1.90 -7.99 -15.08
C SER A 59 -3.02 -8.47 -16.02
N ASN A 60 -2.67 -9.11 -17.14
CA ASN A 60 -3.63 -9.65 -18.10
C ASN A 60 -4.37 -10.92 -17.60
N LEU A 61 -3.81 -11.64 -16.62
CA LEU A 61 -4.46 -12.79 -15.96
C LEU A 61 -5.52 -12.36 -14.93
N LEU A 62 -5.57 -11.07 -14.54
CA LEU A 62 -6.38 -10.58 -13.41
C LEU A 62 -7.77 -10.04 -13.81
N LEU A 63 -8.18 -10.19 -15.08
CA LEU A 63 -9.40 -9.56 -15.61
C LEU A 63 -10.50 -10.54 -16.08
N LYS A 64 -10.44 -11.84 -15.75
CA LYS A 64 -11.47 -12.81 -16.18
C LYS A 64 -11.98 -13.66 -15.02
N GLU A 65 -13.20 -13.36 -14.57
CA GLU A 65 -14.10 -14.19 -13.74
C GLU A 65 -13.89 -14.24 -12.21
N ASP A 66 -15.03 -14.30 -11.51
CA ASP A 66 -15.21 -14.48 -10.06
C ASP A 66 -14.42 -15.68 -9.46
N LYS A 67 -14.06 -16.67 -10.28
CA LYS A 67 -13.30 -17.86 -9.85
C LYS A 67 -11.82 -17.58 -9.60
N ASP A 68 -11.27 -16.51 -10.16
CA ASP A 68 -9.83 -16.21 -10.05
C ASP A 68 -9.48 -15.41 -8.79
N ILE A 69 -10.44 -14.92 -8.00
CA ILE A 69 -10.14 -14.06 -6.83
C ILE A 69 -9.24 -14.73 -5.79
N LYS A 70 -9.41 -16.04 -5.54
CA LYS A 70 -8.51 -16.78 -4.65
C LYS A 70 -7.08 -16.80 -5.18
N LYS A 71 -6.92 -16.96 -6.50
CA LYS A 71 -5.62 -16.88 -7.17
C LYS A 71 -5.04 -15.47 -7.11
N ILE A 72 -5.86 -14.42 -7.18
CA ILE A 72 -5.42 -13.03 -6.94
C ILE A 72 -4.83 -12.90 -5.55
N ILE A 73 -5.52 -13.40 -4.54
CA ILE A 73 -5.08 -13.35 -3.13
C ILE A 73 -3.78 -14.14 -2.97
N ASP A 74 -3.66 -15.33 -3.57
CA ASP A 74 -2.44 -16.13 -3.54
C ASP A 74 -1.28 -15.40 -4.22
N LEU A 75 -1.51 -14.71 -5.33
CA LEU A 75 -0.51 -13.87 -5.98
C LEU A 75 -0.11 -12.68 -5.11
N MET A 76 -1.07 -12.01 -4.45
CA MET A 76 -0.78 -10.92 -3.53
C MET A 76 0.05 -11.39 -2.33
N LYS A 77 -0.28 -12.57 -1.76
CA LYS A 77 0.48 -13.23 -0.69
C LYS A 77 1.90 -13.60 -1.16
N LYS A 78 2.03 -14.12 -2.39
CA LYS A 78 3.31 -14.54 -2.97
C LYS A 78 4.22 -13.37 -3.35
N TYR A 79 3.65 -12.25 -3.77
CA TYR A 79 4.39 -11.07 -4.26
C TYR A 79 4.04 -9.79 -3.48
N PRO A 80 4.27 -9.75 -2.15
CA PRO A 80 3.85 -8.63 -1.30
C PRO A 80 4.60 -7.32 -1.60
N LYS A 81 5.77 -7.41 -2.27
CA LYS A 81 6.60 -6.27 -2.66
C LYS A 81 6.48 -5.90 -4.16
N ASN A 82 5.50 -6.46 -4.88
CA ASN A 82 5.20 -6.06 -6.25
C ASN A 82 4.01 -5.10 -6.26
N GLU A 83 4.28 -3.81 -6.49
CA GLU A 83 3.27 -2.75 -6.46
C GLU A 83 2.10 -3.01 -7.42
N LYS A 84 2.39 -3.46 -8.64
CA LYS A 84 1.36 -3.65 -9.65
C LYS A 84 0.43 -4.82 -9.30
N ILE A 85 0.99 -5.90 -8.76
CA ILE A 85 0.20 -7.04 -8.26
C ILE A 85 -0.68 -6.60 -7.09
N GLN A 86 -0.15 -5.83 -6.14
CA GLN A 86 -0.94 -5.34 -5.02
C GLN A 86 -2.03 -4.36 -5.48
N GLU A 87 -1.73 -3.42 -6.37
CA GLU A 87 -2.70 -2.46 -6.93
C GLU A 87 -3.85 -3.18 -7.63
N ASN A 88 -3.53 -4.07 -8.58
CA ASN A 88 -4.54 -4.82 -9.31
C ASN A 88 -5.35 -5.74 -8.37
N GLY A 89 -4.68 -6.33 -7.36
CA GLY A 89 -5.33 -7.19 -6.39
C GLY A 89 -6.32 -6.44 -5.50
N CYS A 90 -5.91 -5.30 -4.92
CA CYS A 90 -6.79 -4.40 -4.18
C CYS A 90 -7.96 -3.92 -5.05
N PHE A 91 -7.70 -3.61 -6.33
CA PHE A 91 -8.76 -3.22 -7.26
C PHE A 91 -9.77 -4.36 -7.52
N GLY A 92 -9.30 -5.59 -7.78
CA GLY A 92 -10.19 -6.74 -7.98
C GLY A 92 -11.05 -7.05 -6.76
N LEU A 93 -10.45 -6.99 -5.56
CA LEU A 93 -11.18 -7.16 -4.30
C LEU A 93 -12.22 -6.07 -4.08
N PHE A 94 -11.91 -4.82 -4.43
CA PHE A 94 -12.85 -3.71 -4.36
C PHE A 94 -14.02 -3.89 -5.33
N GLN A 95 -13.77 -4.30 -6.58
CA GLN A 95 -14.85 -4.55 -7.54
C GLN A 95 -15.82 -5.61 -7.00
N ILE A 96 -15.31 -6.67 -6.38
CA ILE A 96 -16.14 -7.71 -5.75
C ILE A 96 -16.88 -7.15 -4.53
N SER A 97 -16.27 -6.28 -3.72
CA SER A 97 -16.98 -5.69 -2.58
C SER A 97 -18.17 -4.82 -2.97
N GLU A 98 -18.11 -4.20 -4.15
CA GLU A 98 -19.19 -3.37 -4.71
C GLU A 98 -20.26 -4.19 -5.45
N THR A 99 -19.88 -5.29 -6.09
CA THR A 99 -20.76 -5.99 -7.06
C THR A 99 -21.24 -7.37 -6.61
N ASN A 100 -20.53 -8.04 -5.69
CA ASN A 100 -20.81 -9.43 -5.32
C ASN A 100 -20.53 -9.69 -3.83
N GLU A 101 -21.43 -9.22 -2.96
CA GLU A 101 -21.32 -9.35 -1.50
C GLU A 101 -21.25 -10.82 -1.03
N LYS A 102 -21.90 -11.74 -1.76
CA LYS A 102 -21.82 -13.17 -1.43
C LYS A 102 -20.41 -13.70 -1.65
N LEU A 103 -19.80 -13.41 -2.79
CA LEU A 103 -18.42 -13.80 -3.08
C LEU A 103 -17.44 -13.12 -2.13
N LEU A 104 -17.64 -11.84 -1.82
CA LEU A 104 -16.86 -11.13 -0.80
C LEU A 104 -16.89 -11.91 0.52
N ASN A 105 -18.07 -12.27 1.01
CA ASN A 105 -18.21 -13.01 2.26
C ASN A 105 -17.58 -14.41 2.21
N GLU A 106 -17.58 -15.08 1.06
CA GLU A 106 -16.85 -16.33 0.87
C GLU A 106 -15.33 -16.15 0.92
N VAL A 107 -14.81 -15.10 0.30
CA VAL A 107 -13.40 -14.73 0.33
C VAL A 107 -12.97 -14.31 1.74
N LEU A 108 -13.84 -13.61 2.49
CA LEU A 108 -13.59 -13.20 3.87
C LEU A 108 -13.47 -14.37 4.86
N LYS A 109 -13.87 -15.59 4.46
CA LYS A 109 -13.58 -16.81 5.25
C LYS A 109 -12.10 -17.18 5.22
N ASP A 110 -11.33 -16.72 4.22
CA ASP A 110 -9.87 -16.81 4.25
C ASP A 110 -9.34 -15.77 5.24
N GLU A 111 -8.85 -16.22 6.39
CA GLU A 111 -8.36 -15.34 7.45
C GLU A 111 -7.21 -14.42 7.01
N GLY A 112 -6.56 -14.71 5.88
CA GLY A 112 -5.45 -13.95 5.35
C GLY A 112 -5.84 -12.72 4.52
N ILE A 113 -7.12 -12.52 4.19
CA ILE A 113 -7.50 -11.40 3.30
C ILE A 113 -7.29 -10.02 3.94
N ILE A 114 -7.67 -9.86 5.21
CA ILE A 114 -7.48 -8.61 5.97
C ILE A 114 -5.98 -8.33 6.10
N GLU A 115 -5.18 -9.37 6.33
CA GLU A 115 -3.73 -9.29 6.38
C GLU A 115 -3.14 -8.86 5.03
N VAL A 116 -3.61 -9.44 3.93
CA VAL A 116 -3.18 -9.05 2.58
C VAL A 116 -3.45 -7.57 2.33
N ILE A 117 -4.67 -7.09 2.60
CA ILE A 117 -5.05 -5.69 2.39
C ILE A 117 -4.18 -4.74 3.23
N ILE A 118 -4.03 -5.01 4.52
CA ILE A 118 -3.21 -4.17 5.42
C ILE A 118 -1.73 -4.22 5.00
N ASN A 119 -1.22 -5.38 4.59
CA ASN A 119 0.14 -5.51 4.07
C ASN A 119 0.35 -4.74 2.77
N SER A 120 -0.64 -4.71 1.87
CA SER A 120 -0.58 -3.89 0.64
C SER A 120 -0.43 -2.41 0.98
N MET A 121 -1.27 -1.89 1.89
CA MET A 121 -1.21 -0.49 2.35
C MET A 121 0.15 -0.18 2.99
N ASN A 122 0.62 -1.05 3.89
CA ASN A 122 1.91 -0.84 4.58
C ASN A 122 3.13 -0.94 3.65
N ASN A 123 3.07 -1.77 2.61
CA ASN A 123 4.16 -1.90 1.64
C ASN A 123 4.19 -0.77 0.61
N PHE A 124 3.03 -0.19 0.31
CA PHE A 124 2.87 0.84 -0.72
C PHE A 124 2.10 2.07 -0.23
N PRO A 125 2.54 2.70 0.87
CA PRO A 125 1.77 3.77 1.50
C PRO A 125 1.62 5.02 0.61
N ASN A 126 2.43 5.15 -0.44
CA ASN A 126 2.42 6.26 -1.38
C ASN A 126 1.55 6.02 -2.62
N ASN A 127 0.95 4.84 -2.77
CA ASN A 127 0.10 4.53 -3.92
C ASN A 127 -1.37 4.84 -3.57
N PRO A 128 -1.94 5.96 -4.06
CA PRO A 128 -3.29 6.38 -3.69
C PRO A 128 -4.36 5.37 -4.14
N LYS A 129 -4.12 4.62 -5.22
CA LYS A 129 -5.08 3.61 -5.69
C LYS A 129 -5.15 2.42 -4.73
N ILE A 130 -4.00 1.97 -4.21
CA ILE A 130 -3.98 0.93 -3.18
C ILE A 130 -4.72 1.43 -1.94
N GLU A 131 -4.40 2.64 -1.49
CA GLU A 131 -4.93 3.25 -0.27
C GLU A 131 -6.46 3.43 -0.33
N GLU A 132 -6.98 4.06 -1.38
CA GLU A 132 -8.42 4.34 -1.57
C GLU A 132 -9.25 3.05 -1.70
N LYS A 133 -8.77 2.07 -2.46
CA LYS A 133 -9.48 0.79 -2.64
C LYS A 133 -9.43 -0.06 -1.37
N SER A 134 -8.28 -0.08 -0.69
CA SER A 134 -8.12 -0.84 0.56
C SER A 134 -8.98 -0.28 1.68
N ILE A 135 -9.02 1.05 1.89
CA ILE A 135 -9.87 1.64 2.94
C ILE A 135 -11.36 1.43 2.64
N SER A 136 -11.77 1.44 1.37
CA SER A 136 -13.15 1.13 0.98
C SER A 136 -13.54 -0.30 1.35
N ILE A 137 -12.66 -1.27 1.06
CA ILE A 137 -12.87 -2.67 1.46
C ILE A 137 -12.94 -2.78 3.00
N LEU A 138 -11.98 -2.16 3.72
CA LEU A 138 -11.98 -2.16 5.20
C LEU A 138 -13.26 -1.55 5.78
N THR A 139 -13.79 -0.50 5.17
CA THR A 139 -15.06 0.13 5.56
C THR A 139 -16.22 -0.87 5.49
N LYS A 140 -16.29 -1.65 4.41
CA LYS A 140 -17.37 -2.64 4.19
C LYS A 140 -17.32 -3.76 5.23
N ILE A 141 -16.13 -4.25 5.57
CA ILE A 141 -15.96 -5.46 6.38
C ILE A 141 -15.84 -5.19 7.89
N SER A 142 -15.57 -3.94 8.28
CA SER A 142 -15.34 -3.52 9.66
C SER A 142 -16.58 -3.57 10.57
N LYS A 143 -17.77 -3.84 10.02
CA LYS A 143 -18.99 -4.03 10.81
C LYS A 143 -19.03 -5.36 11.57
N ASP A 144 -18.29 -6.36 11.10
CA ASP A 144 -18.22 -7.68 11.75
C ASP A 144 -17.20 -7.70 12.90
N LEU A 145 -17.62 -8.14 14.08
CA LEU A 145 -16.80 -8.13 15.30
C LEU A 145 -15.51 -8.96 15.18
N LYS A 146 -15.50 -10.05 14.42
CA LYS A 146 -14.28 -10.84 14.19
C LYS A 146 -13.30 -10.05 13.34
N ASN A 147 -13.80 -9.42 12.28
CA ASN A 147 -13.00 -8.56 11.40
C ASN A 147 -12.44 -7.35 12.17
N GLN A 148 -13.23 -6.71 13.03
CA GLN A 148 -12.77 -5.61 13.89
C GLN A 148 -11.54 -6.01 14.73
N ASN A 149 -11.59 -7.20 15.36
CA ASN A 149 -10.50 -7.72 16.16
C ASN A 149 -9.27 -8.07 15.31
N LYS A 150 -9.48 -8.64 14.12
CA LYS A 150 -8.39 -8.97 13.18
C LYS A 150 -7.70 -7.70 12.67
N ILE A 151 -8.47 -6.69 12.29
CA ILE A 151 -7.95 -5.37 11.87
C ILE A 151 -7.07 -4.77 12.96
N ARG A 152 -7.53 -4.74 14.22
CA ARG A 152 -6.69 -4.25 15.33
C ARG A 152 -5.42 -5.07 15.52
N LYS A 153 -5.51 -6.41 15.55
CA LYS A 153 -4.34 -7.30 15.76
C LYS A 153 -3.28 -7.15 14.67
N LEU A 154 -3.66 -6.70 13.48
CA LEU A 154 -2.78 -6.46 12.34
C LEU A 154 -2.30 -4.99 12.26
N ASN A 155 -2.49 -4.17 13.30
CA ASN A 155 -2.21 -2.74 13.29
C ASN A 155 -2.95 -1.97 12.17
N GLY A 156 -4.12 -2.47 11.77
CA GLY A 156 -4.94 -1.85 10.75
C GLY A 156 -5.55 -0.53 11.20
N ILE A 157 -5.76 -0.34 12.52
CA ILE A 157 -6.25 0.94 13.07
C ILE A 157 -5.22 2.05 12.85
N GLU A 158 -3.95 1.78 13.15
CA GLU A 158 -2.82 2.66 12.86
C GLU A 158 -2.72 2.95 11.37
N THR A 159 -2.90 1.91 10.54
CA THR A 159 -2.88 2.05 9.08
C THR A 159 -3.97 3.01 8.60
N ILE A 160 -5.21 2.88 9.11
CA ILE A 160 -6.35 3.77 8.80
C ILE A 160 -6.10 5.21 9.28
N ILE A 161 -5.54 5.39 10.47
CA ILE A 161 -5.20 6.73 10.98
C ILE A 161 -4.08 7.38 10.15
N ASN A 162 -3.10 6.60 9.71
CA ASN A 162 -2.00 7.08 8.89
C ASN A 162 -2.47 7.52 7.50
N ILE A 163 -3.30 6.74 6.81
CA ILE A 163 -3.88 7.12 5.51
C ILE A 163 -4.73 8.40 5.65
N MET A 164 -5.57 8.50 6.68
CA MET A 164 -6.37 9.71 6.93
C MET A 164 -5.51 10.95 7.18
N ASN A 165 -4.41 10.83 7.95
CA ASN A 165 -3.49 11.94 8.17
C ASN A 165 -2.73 12.34 6.91
N LYS A 166 -2.35 11.34 6.11
CA LYS A 166 -1.57 11.56 4.89
C LYS A 166 -2.37 12.23 3.80
N PHE A 167 -3.58 11.73 3.54
CA PHE A 167 -4.50 12.25 2.54
C PHE A 167 -5.58 13.11 3.22
N TRP A 168 -5.14 14.04 4.06
CA TRP A 168 -6.00 14.88 4.89
C TRP A 168 -6.93 15.80 4.09
N ASP A 169 -6.57 16.09 2.84
CA ASP A 169 -7.31 16.91 1.88
C ASP A 169 -8.15 16.09 0.89
N ASN A 170 -8.06 14.76 0.94
CA ASN A 170 -8.90 13.88 0.12
C ASN A 170 -10.21 13.57 0.86
N GLU A 171 -11.29 14.16 0.37
CA GLU A 171 -12.63 14.03 0.95
C GLU A 171 -13.11 12.58 1.04
N GLU A 172 -12.91 11.77 0.00
CA GLU A 172 -13.35 10.37 -0.02
C GLU A 172 -12.61 9.52 1.02
N ILE A 173 -11.29 9.71 1.16
CA ILE A 173 -10.50 9.02 2.20
C ILE A 173 -10.96 9.44 3.60
N GLN A 174 -11.26 10.73 3.82
CA GLN A 174 -11.79 11.17 5.12
C GLN A 174 -13.16 10.56 5.40
N GLU A 175 -14.05 10.49 4.41
CA GLU A 175 -15.35 9.81 4.53
C GLU A 175 -15.14 8.34 4.93
N LYS A 176 -14.41 7.56 4.13
CA LYS A 176 -14.19 6.13 4.41
C LYS A 176 -13.47 5.91 5.73
N GLY A 177 -12.52 6.78 6.07
CA GLY A 177 -11.82 6.77 7.34
C GLY A 177 -12.74 6.93 8.54
N CYS A 178 -13.60 7.97 8.54
CA CYS A 178 -14.57 8.20 9.61
C CYS A 178 -15.53 7.01 9.77
N TRP A 179 -16.07 6.49 8.68
CA TRP A 179 -16.95 5.33 8.69
C TRP A 179 -16.25 4.06 9.19
N THR A 180 -15.02 3.82 8.75
CA THR A 180 -14.25 2.65 9.19
C THR A 180 -13.95 2.72 10.67
N LEU A 181 -13.47 3.86 11.17
CA LEU A 181 -13.19 4.04 12.60
C LEU A 181 -14.46 3.88 13.44
N TRP A 182 -15.59 4.43 13.00
CA TRP A 182 -16.87 4.21 13.69
C TRP A 182 -17.29 2.73 13.70
N ASN A 183 -17.21 2.03 12.57
CA ASN A 183 -17.56 0.62 12.49
C ASN A 183 -16.67 -0.21 13.44
N ILE A 184 -15.36 0.06 13.47
CA ILE A 184 -14.37 -0.70 14.26
C ILE A 184 -14.59 -0.59 15.77
N VAL A 185 -15.14 0.53 16.26
CA VAL A 185 -15.38 0.75 17.70
C VAL A 185 -16.74 0.27 18.18
N THR A 186 -17.65 0.01 17.26
CA THR A 186 -19.02 -0.39 17.59
C THR A 186 -18.98 -1.76 18.27
N SER A 187 -19.41 -1.81 19.54
CA SER A 187 -19.38 -3.00 20.38
C SER A 187 -17.98 -3.61 20.65
N ASN A 188 -16.90 -2.82 20.50
CA ASN A 188 -15.53 -3.30 20.72
C ASN A 188 -14.72 -2.36 21.62
N PHE A 189 -14.61 -2.72 22.90
CA PHE A 189 -13.94 -1.91 23.92
C PHE A 189 -12.46 -1.70 23.64
N GLU A 190 -11.73 -2.76 23.30
CA GLU A 190 -10.29 -2.70 23.09
C GLU A 190 -9.95 -1.80 21.89
N ASN A 191 -10.79 -1.81 20.86
CA ASN A 191 -10.66 -0.89 19.72
C ASN A 191 -10.92 0.57 20.10
N LYS A 192 -11.88 0.85 20.99
CA LYS A 192 -12.13 2.22 21.49
C LYS A 192 -10.90 2.78 22.19
N VAL A 193 -10.31 2.01 23.10
CA VAL A 193 -9.08 2.39 23.83
C VAL A 193 -7.96 2.66 22.82
N LYS A 194 -7.74 1.74 21.88
CA LYS A 194 -6.67 1.86 20.89
C LYS A 194 -6.81 3.10 20.01
N ILE A 195 -8.00 3.42 19.52
CA ILE A 195 -8.22 4.61 18.70
C ILE A 195 -8.05 5.89 19.52
N ARG A 196 -8.43 5.90 20.80
CA ARG A 196 -8.17 7.02 21.71
C ARG A 196 -6.67 7.25 21.91
N GLU A 197 -5.90 6.19 22.15
CA GLU A 197 -4.44 6.26 22.29
C GLU A 197 -3.75 6.81 21.04
N LEU A 198 -4.34 6.60 19.87
CA LEU A 198 -3.81 7.06 18.59
C LEU A 198 -4.34 8.45 18.16
N ASN A 199 -5.00 9.18 19.07
CA ASN A 199 -5.64 10.48 18.79
C ASN A 199 -6.63 10.43 17.61
N GLY A 200 -7.33 9.31 17.43
CA GLY A 200 -8.26 9.13 16.33
C GLY A 200 -9.53 9.96 16.47
N ILE A 201 -9.92 10.34 17.70
CA ILE A 201 -11.09 11.21 17.94
C ILE A 201 -10.81 12.61 17.39
N GLU A 202 -9.63 13.15 17.69
CA GLU A 202 -9.14 14.44 17.21
C GLU A 202 -9.03 14.46 15.69
N LEU A 203 -8.60 13.34 15.09
CA LEU A 203 -8.55 13.19 13.64
C LEU A 203 -9.94 13.23 13.00
N ILE A 204 -10.93 12.57 13.62
CA ILE A 204 -12.33 12.64 13.17
C ILE A 204 -12.87 14.08 13.26
N ILE A 205 -12.61 14.80 14.36
CA ILE A 205 -12.97 16.23 14.49
C ILE A 205 -12.32 17.05 13.39
N LYS A 206 -11.03 16.81 13.10
CA LYS A 206 -10.29 17.51 12.05
C LYS A 206 -10.93 17.26 10.67
N ALA A 207 -11.37 16.05 10.37
CA ALA A 207 -12.08 15.72 9.15
C ALA A 207 -13.42 16.47 9.05
N MET A 208 -14.21 16.51 10.13
CA MET A 208 -15.47 17.27 10.18
C MET A 208 -15.26 18.76 9.89
N ASN A 209 -14.24 19.37 10.49
CA ASN A 209 -13.95 20.79 10.30
C ASN A 209 -13.43 21.10 8.89
N LYS A 210 -12.72 20.15 8.28
CA LYS A 210 -12.19 20.30 6.92
C LYS A 210 -13.29 20.18 5.86
N PHE A 211 -14.26 19.30 6.06
CA PHE A 211 -15.35 19.00 5.13
C PHE A 211 -16.72 19.24 5.79
N PRO A 212 -17.06 20.50 6.13
CA PRO A 212 -18.29 20.82 6.88
C PRO A 212 -19.55 20.45 6.11
N ASP A 213 -19.54 20.59 4.78
CA ASP A 213 -20.71 20.35 3.92
C ASP A 213 -20.85 18.88 3.48
N ASN A 214 -19.89 18.03 3.82
CA ASN A 214 -19.97 16.61 3.50
C ASN A 214 -20.78 15.86 4.55
N GLU A 215 -22.07 15.67 4.28
CA GLU A 215 -23.01 15.01 5.19
C GLU A 215 -22.55 13.61 5.63
N LYS A 216 -21.86 12.86 4.75
CA LYS A 216 -21.39 11.50 5.07
C LYS A 216 -20.23 11.50 6.06
N ILE A 217 -19.31 12.46 5.96
CA ILE A 217 -18.26 12.68 6.95
C ILE A 217 -18.90 13.09 8.28
N GLN A 218 -19.80 14.08 8.26
CA GLN A 218 -20.48 14.53 9.48
C GLN A 218 -21.24 13.39 10.17
N HIS A 219 -21.95 12.56 9.41
CA HIS A 219 -22.65 11.38 9.93
C HIS A 219 -21.67 10.39 10.56
N GLY A 220 -20.66 9.93 9.81
CA GLY A 220 -19.70 8.96 10.30
C GLY A 220 -19.00 9.43 11.57
N ALA A 221 -18.64 10.70 11.63
CA ALA A 221 -18.02 11.33 12.78
C ALA A 221 -18.94 11.42 14.00
N CYS A 222 -20.18 11.91 13.83
CA CYS A 222 -21.18 11.94 14.90
C CYS A 222 -21.50 10.54 15.44
N GLY A 223 -21.54 9.53 14.56
CA GLY A 223 -21.69 8.13 14.93
C GLY A 223 -20.53 7.61 15.80
N ALA A 224 -19.30 7.93 15.41
CA ALA A 224 -18.11 7.63 16.21
C ALA A 224 -18.20 8.30 17.59
N PHE A 225 -18.48 9.61 17.66
CA PHE A 225 -18.59 10.34 18.93
C PHE A 225 -19.67 9.79 19.84
N LYS A 226 -20.87 9.51 19.32
CA LYS A 226 -21.93 8.88 20.11
C LYS A 226 -21.41 7.60 20.79
N THR A 227 -20.66 6.80 20.04
CA THR A 227 -20.08 5.53 20.53
C THR A 227 -19.01 5.73 21.61
N TYR A 228 -18.32 6.88 21.60
CA TYR A 228 -17.35 7.30 22.62
C TYR A 228 -17.97 8.05 23.81
N CYS A 229 -19.01 8.86 23.64
CA CYS A 229 -19.63 9.59 24.76
C CYS A 229 -20.32 8.63 25.74
N PHE A 230 -20.94 7.55 25.25
CA PHE A 230 -21.49 6.50 26.11
C PHE A 230 -20.40 5.66 26.84
N PHE A 231 -19.12 5.88 26.54
CA PHE A 231 -18.00 5.24 27.24
C PHE A 231 -17.70 5.93 28.58
N GLN A 232 -17.71 7.27 28.63
CA GLN A 232 -17.33 8.02 29.84
C GLN A 232 -18.35 7.93 30.99
N GLN A 233 -19.55 7.41 30.75
CA GLN A 233 -20.61 7.28 31.78
C GLN A 233 -20.67 5.90 32.44
N ARG A 234 -19.78 4.96 32.07
CA ARG A 234 -19.77 3.58 32.59
C ARG A 234 -18.53 3.23 33.41
N GLU A 235 -17.70 4.22 33.72
CA GLU A 235 -16.61 4.16 34.73
C GLU A 235 -17.09 4.89 35.99
#